data_AF-A0A8H7X555-F1
#
_entry.id   AF-A0A8H7X555-F1
#
_cell.length_a   1.000
_cell.length_b   1.000
_cell.length_c   1.000
_cell.angle_alpha   90.00
_cell.angle_beta   90.00
_cell.angle_gamma   90.00
#
_symmetry.space_group_name_H-M   'P 1'
#
loop_
_entity.id
_entity.type
_entity.pdbx_description
1 polymer ?
#
loop_
_entity_poly.entity_id
_entity_poly.type
_entity_poly.pdbx_seq_one_letter_code
_entity_poly.pdbx_strand_id
1 'polypeptide(L)'
;MFATKCLRQASAAAERAPMIKFLGKRSIPSSIDHTPHAHPASPTHELPADFVSSQQKSSSASFSSYRQQAQQHGPLGRSKSADGTLGSLSGLSLGPVAPAKGEFFDRSELPARFRRQPIDLSEIDAIETGGATLVC
;
A
#
# COMPACT_ATOMS: atom_id res chain seq x y z
N MET A 1 17.07 8.38 -72.73
CA MET A 1 18.04 8.06 -71.66
C MET A 1 17.42 8.45 -70.32
N PHE A 2 16.79 7.50 -69.62
CA PHE A 2 16.10 7.75 -68.35
C PHE A 2 16.84 7.02 -67.23
N ALA A 3 17.82 7.67 -66.59
CA ALA A 3 18.58 7.06 -65.49
C ALA A 3 19.16 8.10 -64.51
N THR A 4 18.37 9.09 -64.08
CA THR A 4 18.88 10.17 -63.20
C THR A 4 17.93 10.57 -62.07
N LYS A 5 17.04 9.68 -61.60
CA LYS A 5 16.16 9.95 -60.43
C LYS A 5 16.40 9.08 -59.19
N CYS A 6 17.09 7.95 -59.29
CA CYS A 6 17.29 7.03 -58.15
C CYS A 6 18.50 7.35 -57.25
N LEU A 7 19.40 8.26 -57.64
CA LEU A 7 20.64 8.52 -56.90
C LEU A 7 20.56 9.64 -55.84
N ARG A 8 19.49 10.43 -55.77
CA ARG A 8 19.36 11.53 -54.77
C ARG A 8 18.78 11.13 -53.41
N GLN A 9 18.18 9.93 -53.28
CA GLN A 9 17.66 9.48 -51.99
C GLN A 9 18.73 8.89 -51.07
N ALA A 10 19.88 8.48 -51.59
CA ALA A 10 20.96 7.87 -50.80
C ALA A 10 21.80 8.91 -50.02
N SER A 11 21.92 10.15 -50.50
CA SER A 11 22.75 11.18 -49.84
C SER A 11 22.10 11.78 -48.59
N ALA A 12 20.76 11.89 -48.55
CA ALA A 12 20.04 12.39 -47.37
C ALA A 12 20.08 11.43 -46.16
N ALA A 13 20.32 10.13 -46.40
CA ALA A 13 20.48 9.12 -45.36
C ALA A 13 21.90 9.12 -44.74
N ALA A 14 22.89 9.72 -45.41
CA ALA A 14 24.28 9.77 -44.93
C ALA A 14 24.53 10.87 -43.88
N GLU A 15 23.68 11.91 -43.80
CA GLU A 15 23.82 13.02 -42.84
C GLU A 15 23.11 12.76 -41.50
N ARG A 16 22.20 11.78 -41.44
CA ARG A 16 21.43 11.44 -40.24
C ARG A 16 21.99 10.18 -39.61
N ALA A 17 22.99 10.33 -38.75
CA ALA A 17 23.43 9.25 -37.87
C ALA A 17 22.24 8.83 -36.96
N PRO A 18 21.78 7.57 -37.00
CA PRO A 18 20.69 7.13 -36.13
C PRO A 18 21.17 7.16 -34.68
N MET A 19 20.44 7.86 -33.80
CA MET A 19 20.76 7.96 -32.36
C MET A 19 20.63 6.63 -31.62
N ILE A 20 20.02 5.63 -32.25
CA ILE A 20 19.81 4.31 -31.67
C ILE A 20 21.04 3.45 -31.97
N LYS A 21 21.83 3.18 -30.92
CA LYS A 21 22.92 2.19 -30.98
C LYS A 21 22.35 0.81 -30.65
N PHE A 22 22.48 -0.14 -31.58
CA PHE A 22 22.15 -1.54 -31.33
C PHE A 22 23.20 -2.17 -30.42
N LEU A 23 23.12 -1.87 -29.13
CA LEU A 23 23.85 -2.59 -28.09
C LEU A 23 23.28 -4.01 -28.08
N GLY A 24 24.14 -5.01 -28.30
CA GLY A 24 23.75 -6.43 -28.31
C GLY A 24 23.13 -6.91 -26.98
N LYS A 25 23.00 -8.23 -26.79
CA LYS A 25 22.39 -8.80 -25.57
C LYS A 25 23.11 -8.26 -24.32
N ARG A 26 22.43 -7.45 -23.51
CA ARG A 26 22.99 -6.86 -22.29
C ARG A 26 23.25 -7.99 -21.28
N SER A 27 24.48 -8.12 -20.82
CA SER A 27 24.84 -9.04 -19.74
C SER A 27 24.46 -8.40 -18.40
N ILE A 28 23.70 -9.14 -17.57
CA ILE A 28 23.38 -8.70 -16.21
C ILE A 28 24.56 -9.11 -15.32
N PRO A 29 25.21 -8.17 -14.61
CA PRO A 29 26.27 -8.53 -13.68
C PRO A 29 25.72 -9.48 -12.61
N SER A 30 26.46 -10.56 -12.35
CA SER A 30 26.07 -11.62 -11.40
C SER A 30 26.07 -11.14 -9.95
N SER A 31 26.83 -10.10 -9.63
CA SER A 31 26.87 -9.46 -8.33
C SER A 31 26.78 -7.95 -8.50
N ILE A 32 25.78 -7.37 -7.86
CA ILE A 32 25.56 -5.93 -7.78
C ILE A 32 25.66 -5.57 -6.31
N ASP A 33 26.38 -4.50 -6.01
CA ASP A 33 26.40 -3.96 -4.67
C ASP A 33 25.04 -3.35 -4.33
N HIS A 34 24.36 -3.96 -3.36
CA HIS A 34 23.06 -3.53 -2.85
C HIS A 34 23.19 -2.85 -1.49
N THR A 35 24.40 -2.49 -1.07
CA THR A 35 24.57 -1.70 0.15
C THR A 35 23.80 -0.39 -0.01
N PRO A 36 22.92 -0.05 0.96
CA PRO A 36 22.21 1.21 0.92
C PRO A 36 23.19 2.38 1.04
N HIS A 37 22.97 3.42 0.25
CA HIS A 37 23.81 4.61 0.24
C HIS A 37 22.95 5.86 0.40
N ALA A 38 23.51 6.87 1.06
CA ALA A 38 22.89 8.19 1.10
C ALA A 38 22.82 8.78 -0.32
N HIS A 39 21.75 9.51 -0.61
CA HIS A 39 21.59 10.15 -1.91
C HIS A 39 22.69 11.21 -2.12
N PRO A 40 23.27 11.35 -3.33
CA PRO A 40 24.36 12.30 -3.58
C PRO A 40 23.96 13.78 -3.45
N ALA A 41 22.66 14.07 -3.43
CA ALA A 41 22.13 15.41 -3.15
C ALA A 41 21.61 15.57 -1.70
N SER A 42 21.92 14.63 -0.82
CA SER A 42 21.53 14.72 0.59
C SER A 42 22.36 15.79 1.30
N PRO A 43 21.76 16.73 2.04
CA PRO A 43 22.50 17.72 2.81
C PRO A 43 23.45 17.12 3.86
N THR A 44 23.10 15.95 4.40
CA THR A 44 23.87 15.29 5.48
C THR A 44 24.80 14.20 4.98
N HIS A 45 24.64 13.73 3.73
CA HIS A 45 25.40 12.61 3.13
C HIS A 45 25.51 11.32 3.98
N GLU A 46 24.63 11.17 4.98
CA GLU A 46 24.62 10.04 5.90
C GLU A 46 23.24 9.39 5.91
N LEU A 47 23.22 8.08 6.15
CA LEU A 47 21.97 7.36 6.40
C LEU A 47 21.51 7.64 7.84
N PRO A 48 20.20 7.73 8.12
CA PRO A 48 19.70 7.87 9.48
C PRO A 48 20.25 6.78 10.42
N ALA A 49 20.51 7.11 11.69
CA ALA A 49 21.08 6.17 12.66
C ALA A 49 20.24 4.87 12.81
N ASP A 50 18.91 4.99 12.66
CA ASP A 50 17.97 3.86 12.71
C ASP A 50 17.92 3.03 11.41
N PHE A 51 18.58 3.48 10.35
CA PHE A 51 18.55 2.78 9.07
C PHE A 51 19.37 1.49 9.11
N VAL A 52 20.52 1.50 9.78
CA VAL A 52 21.36 0.30 9.98
C VAL A 52 20.65 -0.74 10.87
N SER A 53 19.95 -0.29 11.91
CA SER A 53 19.14 -1.18 12.76
C SER A 53 17.90 -1.70 12.03
N SER A 54 17.33 -0.92 11.10
CA SER A 54 16.23 -1.34 10.22
C SER A 54 16.64 -2.39 9.16
N GLN A 55 17.92 -2.46 8.79
CA GLN A 55 18.42 -3.44 7.83
C GLN A 55 18.37 -4.87 8.41
N GLN A 56 18.55 -5.00 9.73
CA GLN A 56 18.26 -6.23 10.49
C GLN A 56 16.78 -6.41 10.85
N LYS A 57 15.94 -5.39 10.60
CA LYS A 57 14.51 -5.32 10.95
C LYS A 57 13.57 -5.26 9.73
N SER A 58 14.07 -5.42 8.50
CA SER A 58 13.21 -5.85 7.41
C SER A 58 12.72 -7.24 7.78
N SER A 59 11.41 -7.41 7.98
CA SER A 59 10.81 -8.70 8.36
C SER A 59 11.08 -9.80 7.35
N SER A 60 11.58 -9.45 6.16
CA SER A 60 11.87 -10.36 5.05
C SER A 60 13.14 -9.99 4.27
N ALA A 61 14.06 -10.94 4.14
CA ALA A 61 15.33 -10.78 3.43
C ALA A 61 15.22 -10.67 1.88
N SER A 62 14.02 -10.73 1.30
CA SER A 62 13.76 -10.68 -0.16
C SER A 62 12.31 -10.32 -0.45
N PHE A 63 12.02 -9.75 -1.62
CA PHE A 63 10.64 -9.49 -2.08
C PHE A 63 9.80 -10.77 -2.12
N SER A 64 10.40 -11.92 -2.43
CA SER A 64 9.72 -13.22 -2.39
C SER A 64 9.33 -13.63 -0.96
N SER A 65 10.18 -13.37 0.03
CA SER A 65 9.85 -13.66 1.43
C SER A 65 8.86 -12.64 2.01
N TYR A 66 8.89 -11.38 1.55
CA TYR A 66 7.84 -10.39 1.84
C TYR A 66 6.49 -10.88 1.31
N ARG A 67 6.43 -11.26 0.03
CA ARG A 67 5.20 -11.73 -0.62
C ARG A 67 4.65 -12.99 0.03
N GLN A 68 5.49 -13.86 0.58
CA GLN A 68 5.05 -15.03 1.35
C GLN A 68 4.48 -14.65 2.73
N GLN A 69 5.03 -13.63 3.39
CA GLN A 69 4.56 -13.16 4.70
C GLN A 69 3.30 -12.29 4.62
N ALA A 70 3.19 -11.46 3.58
CA ALA A 70 2.11 -10.48 3.44
C ALA A 70 0.77 -11.09 2.97
N GLN A 71 0.72 -12.37 2.60
CA GLN A 71 -0.53 -13.04 2.24
C GLN A 71 -1.32 -13.39 3.51
N GLN A 72 -2.12 -12.43 3.97
CA GLN A 72 -3.02 -12.60 5.12
C GLN A 72 -4.23 -13.48 4.80
N HIS A 73 -4.56 -13.70 3.52
CA HIS A 73 -5.70 -14.51 3.10
C HIS A 73 -5.27 -15.51 2.02
N GLY A 74 -5.35 -16.81 2.35
CA GLY A 74 -5.08 -17.90 1.42
C GLY A 74 -4.56 -19.16 2.13
N PRO A 75 -4.74 -20.35 1.53
CA PRO A 75 -4.43 -21.64 2.16
C PRO A 75 -2.94 -21.88 2.44
N LEU A 76 -2.05 -21.00 1.97
CA LEU A 76 -0.60 -21.07 2.18
C LEU A 76 -0.10 -20.19 3.34
N GLY A 77 -1.02 -19.55 4.07
CA GLY A 77 -0.68 -18.85 5.30
C GLY A 77 -0.19 -19.85 6.35
N ARG A 78 1.12 -20.08 6.41
CA ARG A 78 1.75 -20.61 7.63
C ARG A 78 1.53 -19.56 8.70
N SER A 79 0.40 -19.65 9.40
CA SER A 79 0.30 -19.15 10.76
C SER A 79 1.54 -19.68 11.46
N LYS A 80 2.52 -18.81 11.69
CA LYS A 80 3.51 -19.09 12.71
C LYS A 80 2.69 -19.16 13.98
N SER A 81 2.25 -20.35 14.33
CA SER A 81 1.76 -20.70 15.67
C SER A 81 2.96 -20.60 16.60
N ALA A 82 3.48 -19.39 16.72
CA ALA A 82 4.47 -18.95 17.67
C ALA A 82 3.65 -18.14 18.66
N ASP A 83 3.59 -18.68 19.87
CA ASP A 83 2.97 -18.15 21.07
C ASP A 83 2.75 -16.63 21.03
N GLY A 84 1.48 -16.21 21.09
CA GLY A 84 1.11 -14.83 21.39
C GLY A 84 0.42 -14.05 20.28
N THR A 85 0.18 -14.63 19.10
CA THR A 85 -0.69 -13.99 18.10
C THR A 85 -2.16 -14.24 18.40
N LEU A 86 -3.02 -13.21 18.28
CA LEU A 86 -4.44 -13.25 18.68
C LEU A 86 -5.24 -14.45 18.10
N GLY A 87 -4.89 -14.95 16.92
CA GLY A 87 -5.55 -16.12 16.31
C GLY A 87 -5.13 -17.48 16.88
N SER A 88 -4.06 -17.53 17.67
CA SER A 88 -3.56 -18.75 18.32
C SER A 88 -4.05 -18.94 19.75
N LEU A 89 -4.59 -17.87 20.34
CA LEU A 89 -5.11 -17.85 21.71
C LEU A 89 -6.56 -18.34 21.76
N SER A 90 -6.91 -19.14 22.76
CA SER A 90 -8.30 -19.49 23.03
C SER A 90 -9.08 -18.21 23.36
N GLY A 91 -10.32 -18.08 22.88
CA GLY A 91 -11.16 -16.91 23.17
C GLY A 91 -11.32 -16.62 24.67
N LEU A 92 -11.27 -17.67 25.50
CA LEU A 92 -11.30 -17.56 26.97
C LEU A 92 -10.07 -16.82 27.54
N SER A 93 -8.92 -16.90 26.87
CA SER A 93 -7.68 -16.24 27.30
C SER A 93 -7.59 -14.76 26.88
N LEU A 94 -8.51 -14.28 26.02
CA LEU A 94 -8.56 -12.89 25.57
C LEU A 94 -9.21 -11.95 26.59
N GLY A 95 -9.76 -12.49 27.68
CA GLY A 95 -10.41 -11.74 28.75
C GLY A 95 -11.93 -11.76 28.69
N PRO A 96 -12.59 -11.04 29.62
CA PRO A 96 -14.04 -11.00 29.70
C PRO A 96 -14.63 -10.28 28.49
N VAL A 97 -15.75 -10.80 27.98
CA VAL A 97 -16.51 -10.19 26.88
C VAL A 97 -17.35 -9.01 27.38
N ALA A 98 -17.55 -8.86 28.69
CA ALA A 98 -18.29 -7.76 29.30
C ALA A 98 -17.40 -6.51 29.49
N PRO A 99 -17.96 -5.29 29.41
CA PRO A 99 -17.17 -4.07 29.60
C PRO A 99 -16.76 -3.93 31.07
N ALA A 100 -15.65 -3.23 31.33
CA ALA A 100 -15.23 -2.96 32.70
C ALA A 100 -16.20 -1.99 33.40
N LYS A 101 -16.10 -1.87 34.73
CA LYS A 101 -16.96 -0.98 35.50
C LYS A 101 -16.77 0.48 35.05
N GLY A 102 -17.81 1.05 34.45
CA GLY A 102 -17.81 2.43 33.93
C GLY A 102 -17.53 2.53 32.43
N GLU A 103 -17.24 1.41 31.77
CA GLU A 103 -17.18 1.29 30.32
C GLU A 103 -18.52 0.75 29.80
N PHE A 104 -18.90 1.16 28.59
CA PHE A 104 -20.11 0.74 27.91
C PHE A 104 -19.77 0.44 26.45
N PHE A 105 -20.32 -0.63 25.89
CA PHE A 105 -20.01 -0.99 24.50
C PHE A 105 -20.79 -0.14 23.50
N ASP A 106 -22.02 0.23 23.86
CA ASP A 106 -22.87 1.05 23.03
C ASP A 106 -23.26 2.35 23.73
N ARG A 107 -23.48 3.38 22.92
CA ARG A 107 -23.93 4.70 23.36
C ARG A 107 -25.36 4.66 23.90
N SER A 108 -26.14 3.65 23.55
CA SER A 108 -27.49 3.42 24.09
C SER A 108 -27.47 3.14 25.60
N GLU A 109 -26.38 2.56 26.11
CA GLU A 109 -26.21 2.23 27.53
C GLU A 109 -25.77 3.46 28.36
N LEU A 110 -25.22 4.48 27.71
CA LEU A 110 -24.85 5.75 28.35
C LEU A 110 -26.09 6.59 28.74
N PRO A 111 -25.93 7.60 29.62
CA PRO A 111 -26.97 8.57 29.92
C PRO A 111 -27.55 9.25 28.68
N ALA A 112 -28.82 9.67 28.74
CA ALA A 112 -29.59 10.20 27.61
C ALA A 112 -28.88 11.29 26.80
N ARG A 113 -28.03 12.10 27.45
CA ARG A 113 -27.24 13.16 26.80
C ARG A 113 -26.23 12.67 25.76
N PHE A 114 -25.80 11.41 25.85
CA PHE A 114 -24.83 10.80 24.93
C PHE A 114 -25.46 9.88 23.89
N ARG A 115 -26.76 9.58 24.05
CA ARG A 115 -27.53 8.74 23.12
C ARG A 115 -27.78 9.51 21.82
N ARG A 116 -27.98 8.77 20.74
CA ARG A 116 -28.46 9.35 19.47
C ARG A 116 -29.90 9.82 19.68
N GLN A 117 -30.29 10.94 19.07
CA GLN A 117 -31.69 11.35 19.06
C GLN A 117 -32.48 10.30 18.26
N PRO A 118 -33.58 9.75 18.82
CA PRO A 118 -34.51 8.95 18.04
C PRO A 118 -35.14 9.85 16.98
N ILE A 119 -35.28 9.34 15.77
CA ILE A 119 -35.96 10.03 14.68
C ILE A 119 -37.45 9.74 14.83
N ASP A 120 -38.27 10.78 14.93
CA ASP A 120 -39.74 10.64 15.01
C ASP A 120 -40.33 10.31 13.63
N LEU A 121 -41.51 9.68 13.60
CA LEU A 121 -42.18 9.32 12.33
C LEU A 121 -42.41 10.53 11.42
N SER A 122 -42.74 11.68 11.99
CA SER A 122 -42.88 12.93 11.21
C SER A 122 -41.58 13.42 10.60
N GLU A 123 -40.45 13.16 11.25
CA GLU A 123 -39.13 13.52 10.72
C GLU A 123 -38.72 12.56 9.59
N ILE A 124 -39.07 11.27 9.72
CA ILE A 124 -38.92 10.29 8.64
C ILE A 124 -39.73 10.74 7.43
N ASP A 125 -41.01 11.07 7.61
CA ASP A 125 -41.87 11.57 6.52
C ASP A 125 -41.32 12.86 5.90
N ALA A 126 -40.77 13.76 6.72
CA ALA A 126 -40.14 15.00 6.23
C ALA A 126 -38.87 14.70 5.39
N ILE A 127 -38.07 13.71 5.78
CA ILE A 127 -36.89 13.27 5.01
C ILE A 127 -37.33 12.63 3.69
N GLU A 128 -38.33 11.75 3.73
CA GLU A 128 -38.85 11.04 2.54
C GLU A 128 -39.50 12.00 1.54
N THR A 129 -40.21 13.01 2.03
CA THR A 129 -40.84 14.05 1.20
C THR A 129 -39.87 15.18 0.82
N GLY A 130 -38.62 15.14 1.28
CA GLY A 130 -37.63 16.20 1.05
C GLY A 130 -38.03 17.56 1.62
N GLY A 131 -38.85 17.58 2.67
CA GLY A 131 -39.39 18.78 3.30
C GLY A 131 -40.59 19.41 2.58
N ALA A 132 -41.16 18.75 1.55
CA ALA A 132 -42.25 19.30 0.76
C ALA A 132 -43.57 19.52 1.53
N THR A 133 -43.78 18.78 2.63
CA THR A 133 -45.02 18.84 3.43
C THR A 133 -45.04 19.97 4.47
N LEU A 134 -43.92 20.65 4.73
CA LEU A 134 -43.82 21.72 5.73
C LEU A 134 -44.13 23.13 5.16
N VAL A 135 -44.25 23.27 3.84
CA VAL A 135 -44.34 24.57 3.13
C VAL A 135 -45.75 24.85 2.56
N CYS A 136 -46.69 23.91 2.68
CA CYS A 136 -48.03 24.01 2.12
C CYS A 136 -49.11 24.19 3.19
#